data_AF-A0A550CH78-F1
#
_entry.id   AF-A0A550CH78-F1
#
_cell.length_a   1.000
_cell.length_b   1.000
_cell.length_c   1.000
_cell.angle_alpha   90.00
_cell.angle_beta   90.00
_cell.angle_gamma   90.00
#
_symmetry.space_group_name_H-M   'P 1'
#
loop_
_entity.id
_entity.type
_entity.pdbx_description
1 polymer ?
#
loop_
_entity_poly.entity_id
_entity_poly.type
_entity_poly.pdbx_seq_one_letter_code
_entity_poly.pdbx_strand_id
1 'polypeptide(L)'
;MQPKQRDPSWDEDGGVVNVPPRSRRSMRQNAEAREPRRPNVDPDEVVLSFPYGVPGAVNVTNADVARLEPGEFLNDTILEFALKYFLLELQTRDPALGEQVHLFSSFFFKKLTEKRGDGLMEGYQSVRKWTNKFDLFAKSFIFVPINER
;
A
#
# COMPACT_ATOMS: atom_id res chain seq x y z
N MET A 1 0.50 -67.59 28.00
CA MET A 1 -0.78 -67.70 28.74
C MET A 1 -0.69 -66.87 30.01
N GLN A 2 -1.83 -66.41 30.52
CA GLN A 2 -2.02 -65.81 31.86
C GLN A 2 -2.80 -66.84 32.72
N PRO A 3 -2.89 -66.74 34.08
CA PRO A 3 -3.76 -65.73 34.73
C PRO A 3 -3.49 -65.31 36.21
N LYS A 4 -4.09 -64.16 36.59
CA LYS A 4 -4.77 -63.79 37.88
C LYS A 4 -4.01 -63.84 39.25
N GLN A 5 -4.06 -62.79 40.12
CA GLN A 5 -5.18 -62.18 40.93
C GLN A 5 -5.65 -63.08 42.11
N ARG A 6 -6.11 -62.64 43.30
CA ARG A 6 -6.39 -61.35 44.02
C ARG A 6 -6.21 -61.62 45.57
N ASP A 7 -6.25 -60.75 46.58
CA ASP A 7 -6.01 -59.29 46.85
C ASP A 7 -6.12 -59.08 48.40
N PRO A 8 -5.52 -58.04 49.04
CA PRO A 8 -5.75 -57.70 50.46
C PRO A 8 -6.38 -56.30 50.69
N SER A 9 -6.92 -56.09 51.91
CA SER A 9 -7.59 -54.85 52.35
C SER A 9 -7.53 -54.67 53.87
N TRP A 10 -7.56 -53.41 54.35
CA TRP A 10 -7.84 -53.00 55.75
C TRP A 10 -6.73 -53.36 56.77
N ASP A 11 -6.48 -52.60 57.86
CA ASP A 11 -7.02 -51.32 58.36
C ASP A 11 -5.94 -50.59 59.20
N GLU A 12 -6.16 -49.31 59.58
CA GLU A 12 -6.01 -48.75 60.95
C GLU A 12 -5.97 -47.19 60.97
N ASP A 13 -6.08 -46.62 62.18
CA ASP A 13 -6.64 -45.29 62.47
C ASP A 13 -5.59 -44.17 62.76
N GLY A 14 -6.03 -42.93 62.88
CA GLY A 14 -5.30 -41.82 63.53
C GLY A 14 -4.73 -40.74 62.60
N GLY A 15 -5.39 -39.58 62.51
CA GLY A 15 -4.95 -38.46 61.67
C GLY A 15 -4.69 -37.13 62.40
N VAL A 16 -3.70 -36.37 61.92
CA VAL A 16 -3.62 -34.90 62.03
C VAL A 16 -3.10 -34.35 60.70
N VAL A 17 -3.78 -33.38 60.11
CA VAL A 17 -3.41 -32.81 58.80
C VAL A 17 -2.39 -31.68 58.93
N ASN A 18 -1.29 -31.75 58.15
CA ASN A 18 -0.27 -30.71 58.08
C ASN A 18 -0.47 -29.84 56.82
N VAL A 19 -0.59 -28.53 56.98
CA VAL A 19 -0.97 -27.60 55.90
C VAL A 19 0.28 -26.93 55.30
N PRO A 20 0.60 -27.14 54.00
CA PRO A 20 1.77 -26.52 53.39
C PRO A 20 1.59 -24.99 53.20
N PRO A 21 2.68 -24.20 53.28
CA PRO A 21 2.59 -22.74 53.30
C PRO A 21 2.18 -22.12 51.95
N ARG A 22 1.48 -20.98 52.02
CA ARG A 22 1.02 -20.18 50.87
C ARG A 22 2.17 -19.72 49.96
N SER A 23 2.40 -20.42 48.85
CA SER A 23 3.26 -19.93 47.77
C SER A 23 2.57 -18.82 46.97
N ARG A 24 2.95 -17.56 47.21
CA ARG A 24 2.54 -16.40 46.40
C ARG A 24 3.24 -16.41 45.02
N ARG A 25 2.86 -17.32 44.12
CA ARG A 25 3.31 -17.23 42.72
C ARG A 25 2.58 -16.10 41.99
N SER A 26 3.29 -14.97 41.93
CA SER A 26 3.06 -13.80 41.08
C SER A 26 2.24 -14.10 39.82
N MET A 27 1.06 -13.49 39.73
CA MET A 27 0.25 -13.46 38.52
C MET A 27 0.81 -12.42 37.54
N ARG A 28 2.05 -12.63 37.08
CA ARG A 28 2.58 -11.95 35.90
C ARG A 28 2.04 -12.65 34.65
N GLN A 29 0.76 -12.37 34.36
CA GLN A 29 0.30 -12.47 32.98
C GLN A 29 1.22 -11.59 32.13
N ASN A 30 1.68 -12.11 31.00
CA ASN A 30 2.55 -11.36 30.10
C ASN A 30 1.70 -10.27 29.43
N ALA A 31 1.71 -9.08 30.02
CA ALA A 31 1.04 -7.90 29.50
C ALA A 31 1.84 -7.30 28.35
N GLU A 32 2.11 -8.13 27.33
CA GLU A 32 2.39 -7.65 25.99
C GLU A 32 1.22 -6.74 25.61
N ALA A 33 1.52 -5.45 25.47
CA ALA A 33 0.56 -4.48 24.99
C ALA A 33 0.15 -4.93 23.58
N ARG A 34 -1.04 -5.56 23.48
CA ARG A 34 -1.69 -5.78 22.20
C ARG A 34 -1.79 -4.42 21.54
N GLU A 35 -0.98 -4.19 20.50
CA GLU A 35 -1.19 -3.06 19.63
C GLU A 35 -2.67 -3.07 19.20
N PRO A 36 -3.34 -1.90 19.16
CA PRO A 36 -4.72 -1.85 18.72
C PRO A 36 -4.74 -2.47 17.33
N ARG A 37 -5.48 -3.59 17.19
CA ARG A 37 -5.63 -4.26 15.90
C ARG A 37 -6.10 -3.20 14.91
N ARG A 38 -5.21 -2.81 13.98
CA ARG A 38 -5.57 -1.92 12.88
C ARG A 38 -6.87 -2.50 12.27
N PRO A 39 -7.90 -1.68 12.02
CA PRO A 39 -9.11 -2.19 11.38
C PRO A 39 -8.70 -2.92 10.10
N ASN A 40 -9.45 -3.95 9.70
CA ASN A 40 -9.17 -4.67 8.46
C ASN A 40 -9.63 -3.82 7.28
N VAL A 41 -8.86 -2.78 7.01
CA VAL A 41 -9.01 -1.85 5.89
C VAL A 41 -8.88 -2.63 4.59
N ASP A 42 -9.84 -2.45 3.69
CA ASP A 42 -9.79 -3.08 2.37
C ASP A 42 -8.68 -2.40 1.54
N PRO A 43 -7.64 -3.13 1.08
CA PRO A 43 -6.55 -2.53 0.32
C PRO A 43 -7.02 -1.91 -1.00
N ASP A 44 -8.09 -2.42 -1.60
CA ASP A 44 -8.59 -2.01 -2.91
C ASP A 44 -9.70 -0.94 -2.82
N GLU A 45 -10.14 -0.58 -1.61
CA GLU A 45 -11.09 0.53 -1.39
C GLU A 45 -10.46 1.87 -1.81
N VAL A 46 -11.17 2.59 -2.69
CA VAL A 46 -10.79 3.91 -3.21
C VAL A 46 -11.16 4.98 -2.18
N VAL A 47 -10.14 5.55 -1.54
CA VAL A 47 -10.28 6.61 -0.52
C VAL A 47 -10.26 8.02 -1.10
N LEU A 48 -9.76 8.20 -2.33
CA LEU A 48 -9.75 9.48 -3.04
C LEU A 48 -9.89 9.25 -4.56
N SER A 49 -10.68 10.09 -5.22
CA SER A 49 -10.75 10.17 -6.68
C SER A 49 -10.49 11.61 -7.12
N PHE A 50 -9.44 11.85 -7.91
CA PHE A 50 -8.94 13.20 -8.20
C PHE A 50 -8.59 13.45 -9.68
N PRO A 51 -9.10 14.53 -10.31
CA PRO A 51 -10.17 15.40 -9.81
C PRO A 51 -11.48 14.64 -9.66
N TYR A 52 -12.31 15.01 -8.68
CA TYR A 52 -13.56 14.27 -8.43
C TYR A 52 -14.55 14.43 -9.59
N GLY A 53 -15.17 13.32 -10.02
CA GLY A 53 -16.26 13.31 -10.99
C GLY A 53 -15.87 13.53 -12.46
N VAL A 54 -14.58 13.65 -12.81
CA VAL A 54 -14.13 13.83 -14.21
C VAL A 54 -13.64 12.52 -14.84
N PRO A 55 -13.86 12.28 -16.15
CA PRO A 55 -13.22 11.17 -16.86
C PRO A 55 -11.69 11.31 -16.82
N GLY A 56 -10.98 10.26 -16.40
CA GLY A 56 -9.52 10.29 -16.23
C GLY A 56 -9.02 10.75 -14.85
N ALA A 57 -9.91 10.82 -13.86
CA ALA A 57 -9.54 10.91 -12.45
C ALA A 57 -8.59 9.77 -12.02
N VAL A 58 -7.62 10.08 -11.16
CA VAL A 58 -6.81 9.09 -10.45
C VAL A 58 -7.62 8.60 -9.26
N ASN A 59 -7.85 7.30 -9.18
CA ASN A 59 -8.39 6.66 -7.99
C ASN A 59 -7.21 6.19 -7.13
N VAL A 60 -7.13 6.67 -5.90
CA VAL A 60 -6.12 6.31 -4.90
C VAL A 60 -6.78 5.39 -3.88
N THR A 61 -6.23 4.20 -3.72
CA THR A 61 -6.69 3.16 -2.79
C THR A 61 -5.97 3.22 -1.45
N ASN A 62 -6.45 2.47 -0.45
CA ASN A 62 -5.72 2.25 0.80
C ASN A 62 -4.32 1.63 0.56
N ALA A 63 -4.17 0.74 -0.43
CA ALA A 63 -2.88 0.19 -0.82
C ALA A 63 -1.92 1.22 -1.44
N ASP A 64 -2.46 2.20 -2.19
CA ASP A 64 -1.68 3.34 -2.69
C ASP A 64 -1.25 4.26 -1.53
N VAL A 65 -2.14 4.56 -0.59
CA VAL A 65 -1.82 5.38 0.60
C VAL A 65 -0.73 4.74 1.46
N ALA A 66 -0.72 3.40 1.59
CA ALA A 66 0.35 2.67 2.29
C ALA A 66 1.75 2.86 1.66
N ARG A 67 1.86 3.35 0.41
CA ARG A 67 3.15 3.71 -0.22
C ARG A 67 3.75 5.03 0.31
N LEU A 68 3.03 5.78 1.15
CA LEU A 68 3.49 7.00 1.80
C LEU A 68 4.21 6.76 3.14
N GLU A 69 4.20 5.52 3.64
CA GLU A 69 4.83 5.16 4.93
C GLU A 69 6.37 5.27 4.87
N PRO A 70 7.05 5.62 5.99
CA PRO A 70 8.50 5.82 6.01
C PRO A 70 9.30 4.59 5.57
N GLY A 71 10.09 4.75 4.51
CA GLY A 71 10.93 3.69 3.94
C GLY A 71 10.34 3.00 2.71
N GLU A 72 9.08 3.28 2.35
CA GLU A 72 8.48 2.77 1.12
C GLU A 72 8.76 3.67 -0.09
N PHE A 73 8.84 3.05 -1.27
CA PHE A 73 8.85 3.76 -2.54
C PHE A 73 7.44 4.20 -2.95
N LEU A 74 7.27 5.45 -3.37
CA LEU A 74 6.05 5.92 -4.02
C LEU A 74 5.75 5.07 -5.27
N ASN A 75 4.47 4.86 -5.57
CA ASN A 75 4.05 4.18 -6.80
C ASN A 75 3.54 5.18 -7.86
N ASP A 76 3.25 4.67 -9.06
CA ASP A 76 2.78 5.48 -10.19
C ASP A 76 1.45 6.20 -9.88
N THR A 77 0.54 5.60 -9.10
CA THR A 77 -0.75 6.20 -8.70
C THR A 77 -0.55 7.47 -7.86
N ILE A 78 0.28 7.39 -6.81
CA ILE A 78 0.56 8.50 -5.91
C ILE A 78 1.32 9.62 -6.65
N LEU A 79 2.24 9.27 -7.53
CA LEU A 79 2.96 10.24 -8.37
C LEU A 79 2.03 10.94 -9.36
N GLU A 80 1.14 10.21 -10.05
CA GLU A 80 0.18 10.81 -10.98
C GLU A 80 -0.85 11.71 -10.27
N PHE A 81 -1.31 11.30 -9.07
CA PHE A 81 -2.14 12.14 -8.21
C PHE A 81 -1.42 13.46 -7.84
N ALA A 82 -0.23 13.38 -7.25
CA ALA A 82 0.50 14.55 -6.76
C ALA A 82 0.83 15.54 -7.90
N LEU A 83 1.24 15.04 -9.07
CA LEU A 83 1.53 15.87 -10.24
C LEU A 83 0.26 16.55 -10.79
N LYS A 84 -0.87 15.83 -10.89
CA LYS A 84 -2.16 16.44 -11.28
C LYS A 84 -2.63 17.49 -10.25
N TYR A 85 -2.42 17.25 -8.96
CA TYR A 85 -2.75 18.21 -7.91
C TYR A 85 -1.93 19.49 -8.04
N PHE A 86 -0.61 19.39 -8.19
CA PHE A 86 0.25 20.57 -8.40
C PHE A 86 -0.06 21.32 -9.70
N LEU A 87 -0.48 20.65 -10.77
CA LEU A 87 -0.94 21.31 -11.99
C LEU A 87 -2.27 22.07 -11.76
N LEU A 88 -3.21 21.52 -10.99
CA LEU A 88 -4.47 22.20 -10.70
C LEU A 88 -4.25 23.43 -9.82
N GLU A 89 -3.40 23.33 -8.80
CA GLU A 89 -2.97 24.47 -7.97
C GLU A 89 -2.27 25.55 -8.81
N LEU A 90 -1.40 25.14 -9.75
CA LEU A 90 -0.75 26.04 -10.69
C LEU A 90 -1.77 26.74 -11.60
N GLN A 91 -2.71 25.99 -12.21
CA GLN A 91 -3.78 26.53 -13.05
C GLN A 91 -4.74 27.46 -12.28
N THR A 92 -4.97 27.20 -11.00
CA THR A 92 -5.79 28.06 -10.12
C THR A 92 -5.07 29.38 -9.80
N ARG A 93 -3.74 29.35 -9.59
CA ARG A 93 -2.94 30.54 -9.24
C ARG A 93 -2.51 31.36 -10.45
N ASP A 94 -2.19 30.71 -11.56
CA ASP A 94 -1.74 31.28 -12.83
C ASP A 94 -2.25 30.40 -13.99
N PRO A 95 -3.45 30.69 -14.53
CA PRO A 95 -4.01 29.93 -15.64
C PRO A 95 -3.11 29.95 -16.89
N ALA A 96 -2.47 31.08 -17.18
CA ALA A 96 -1.67 31.26 -18.39
C ALA A 96 -0.37 30.44 -18.36
N LEU A 97 0.25 30.28 -17.18
CA LEU A 97 1.35 29.35 -16.98
C LEU A 97 0.86 27.89 -16.93
N GLY A 98 -0.28 27.64 -16.29
CA GLY A 98 -0.91 26.31 -16.21
C GLY A 98 -1.35 25.74 -17.57
N GLU A 99 -1.68 26.60 -18.55
CA GLU A 99 -1.93 26.21 -19.95
C GLU A 99 -0.64 25.89 -20.73
N GLN A 100 0.52 26.41 -20.33
CA GLN A 100 1.81 26.13 -20.96
C GLN A 100 2.46 24.82 -20.50
N VAL A 101 1.91 24.18 -19.47
CA VAL A 101 2.39 22.90 -18.93
C VAL A 101 1.68 21.72 -19.61
N HIS A 102 2.43 20.65 -19.88
CA HIS A 102 1.90 19.32 -20.13
C HIS A 102 2.53 18.29 -19.19
N LEU A 103 1.70 17.40 -18.64
CA LEU A 103 2.11 16.26 -17.83
C LEU A 103 1.77 14.96 -18.57
N PHE A 104 2.77 14.12 -18.82
CA PHE A 104 2.54 12.71 -19.15
C PHE A 104 2.41 11.88 -17.86
N SER A 105 1.71 10.75 -17.92
CA SER A 105 1.82 9.72 -16.89
C SER A 105 3.14 8.94 -17.03
N SER A 106 3.62 8.29 -15.97
CA SER A 106 4.90 7.55 -15.98
C SER A 106 4.95 6.42 -17.00
N PHE A 107 3.78 5.90 -17.40
CA PHE A 107 3.63 4.93 -18.47
C PHE A 107 4.10 5.43 -19.85
N PHE A 108 4.13 6.74 -20.11
CA PHE A 108 4.54 7.31 -21.40
C PHE A 108 5.99 6.96 -21.74
N PHE A 109 6.94 7.26 -20.85
CA PHE A 109 8.36 6.99 -21.09
C PHE A 109 8.60 5.49 -21.25
N LYS A 110 8.03 4.69 -20.35
CA LYS A 110 8.09 3.22 -20.37
C LYS A 110 7.54 2.61 -21.66
N LYS A 111 6.56 3.25 -22.31
CA LYS A 111 6.04 2.83 -23.63
C LYS A 111 6.91 3.29 -24.78
N LEU A 112 7.37 4.54 -24.75
CA LEU A 112 8.28 5.11 -25.75
C LEU A 112 9.61 4.34 -25.84
N THR A 113 10.12 3.83 -24.72
CA THR A 113 11.38 3.05 -24.65
C THR A 113 11.19 1.54 -24.60
N GLU A 114 9.96 1.03 -24.79
CA GLU A 114 9.67 -0.41 -24.79
C GLU A 114 10.30 -1.09 -26.03
N LYS A 115 11.51 -1.64 -25.86
CA LYS A 115 12.32 -2.20 -26.95
C LYS A 115 11.58 -3.31 -27.71
N ARG A 116 11.17 -2.96 -28.93
CA ARG A 116 10.64 -3.85 -29.97
C ARG A 116 11.34 -3.50 -31.29
N GLY A 117 11.70 -4.53 -32.06
CA GLY A 117 12.37 -4.44 -33.38
C GLY A 117 13.28 -3.23 -33.60
N ASP A 118 12.85 -2.27 -34.42
CA ASP A 118 13.64 -1.10 -34.83
C ASP A 118 13.84 -0.02 -33.74
N GLY A 119 13.28 -0.24 -32.55
CA GLY A 119 13.62 0.43 -31.29
C GLY A 119 13.01 1.82 -31.16
N LEU A 120 13.36 2.76 -32.04
CA LEU A 120 12.96 4.16 -31.96
C LEU A 120 11.64 4.44 -32.69
N MET A 121 11.45 3.84 -33.88
CA MET A 121 10.27 4.10 -34.70
C MET A 121 9.07 3.28 -34.19
N GLU A 122 9.25 2.01 -33.84
CA GLU A 122 8.26 1.21 -33.11
C GLU A 122 7.89 1.84 -31.76
N GLY A 123 8.87 2.33 -30.99
CA GLY A 123 8.66 3.06 -29.73
C GLY A 123 7.74 4.28 -29.92
N TYR A 124 8.08 5.16 -30.86
CA TYR A 124 7.23 6.31 -31.23
C TYR A 124 5.84 5.90 -31.71
N GLN A 125 5.73 4.86 -32.56
CA GLN A 125 4.45 4.36 -33.05
C GLN A 125 3.49 3.88 -31.94
N SER A 126 4.03 3.44 -30.80
CA SER A 126 3.23 3.05 -29.63
C SER A 126 2.61 4.26 -28.90
N VAL A 127 3.31 5.40 -28.86
CA VAL A 127 2.88 6.62 -28.15
C VAL A 127 2.31 7.73 -29.03
N ARG A 128 2.42 7.66 -30.37
CA ARG A 128 1.93 8.70 -31.32
C ARG A 128 0.46 9.13 -31.16
N LYS A 129 -0.37 8.32 -30.49
CA LYS A 129 -1.78 8.65 -30.20
C LYS A 129 -1.99 9.42 -28.89
N TRP A 130 -0.97 9.54 -28.03
CA TRP A 130 -1.09 10.18 -26.71
C TRP A 130 -1.16 11.70 -26.83
N THR A 131 -0.54 12.26 -27.87
CA THR A 131 -0.52 13.70 -28.20
C THR A 131 -1.57 14.09 -29.24
N ASN A 132 -2.49 13.20 -29.64
CA ASN A 132 -3.35 13.44 -30.82
C ASN A 132 -4.54 14.39 -30.60
N LYS A 133 -4.68 14.99 -29.42
CA LYS A 133 -5.78 15.90 -29.03
C LYS A 133 -5.32 17.33 -28.70
N PHE A 134 -4.02 17.61 -28.72
CA PHE A 134 -3.45 18.90 -28.35
C PHE A 134 -2.11 19.09 -29.08
N ASP A 135 -1.70 20.33 -29.29
CA ASP A 135 -0.33 20.60 -29.74
C ASP A 135 0.63 20.51 -28.54
N LEU A 136 1.61 19.62 -28.64
CA LEU A 136 2.68 19.46 -27.65
C LEU A 136 3.75 20.56 -27.80
N PHE A 137 3.96 21.10 -29.00
CA PHE A 137 4.97 22.14 -29.26
C PHE A 137 4.50 23.53 -28.86
N ALA A 138 3.19 23.72 -28.65
CA ALA A 138 2.61 24.90 -28.00
C ALA A 138 2.80 24.93 -26.47
N LYS A 139 3.58 24.01 -25.88
CA LYS A 139 3.80 23.88 -24.43
C LYS A 139 5.24 24.28 -24.08
N SER A 140 5.38 25.30 -23.23
CA SER A 140 6.68 25.75 -22.72
C SER A 140 7.33 24.73 -21.77
N PHE A 141 6.53 23.89 -21.12
CA PHE A 141 7.02 22.89 -20.16
C PHE A 141 6.36 21.53 -20.39
N ILE A 142 7.17 20.49 -20.52
CA ILE A 142 6.73 19.10 -20.72
C ILE A 142 7.37 18.24 -19.64
N PHE A 143 6.57 17.68 -18.75
CA PHE A 143 7.04 16.78 -17.69
C PHE A 143 6.79 15.34 -18.09
N VAL A 144 7.85 14.54 -18.02
CA VAL A 144 7.83 13.09 -18.25
C VAL A 144 8.35 12.42 -16.98
N PRO A 145 7.47 11.83 -16.14
CA PRO A 145 7.90 11.05 -14.99
C PRO A 145 8.61 9.78 -15.45
N ILE A 146 9.79 9.52 -14.90
CA ILE A 146 10.61 8.33 -15.20
C ILE A 146 10.74 7.51 -13.92
N ASN A 147 10.47 6.20 -14.03
CA ASN A 147 10.50 5.24 -12.93
C ASN A 147 11.41 4.08 -13.37
N GLU A 148 12.70 4.20 -13.07
CA GLU A 148 13.77 3.25 -13.42
C GLU A 148 14.25 2.47 -12.18
N ARG A 149 14.91 1.33 -12.40
CA ARG A 149 15.39 0.38 -11.39
C ARG A 149 16.81 -0.07 -11.71
#